data_AF-A0A813DQD9-F1
#
_entry.id   AF-A0A813DQD9-F1
#
_cell.length_a   1.000
_cell.length_b   1.000
_cell.length_c   1.000
_cell.angle_alpha   90.00
_cell.angle_beta   90.00
_cell.angle_gamma   90.00
#
_symmetry.space_group_name_H-M   'P 1'
#
loop_
_entity.id
_entity.type
_entity.pdbx_description
1 polymer ?
#
loop_
_entity_poly.entity_id
_entity_poly.type
_entity_poly.pdbx_seq_one_letter_code
_entity_poly.pdbx_strand_id
1 'polypeptide(L)'
;AERKALQKERVELQALMKAKTTIDGFRELMEEKGVGRFDSYETWCPRMLGDARFKAVPLADRKKLFLQEAKKQGSGQQRADAVKKRQGFERFSELVSTAQMNGIFDEIQSSEEAFAKLEASEHSKDERWRALMPSDRKRLVVAVFLDEMRKRISEAEQASRDFRALLL
;
A
#
# COMPACT_ATOMS: atom_id res chain seq x y z
N ALA A 1 -33.23 -25.38 -36.86
CA ALA A 1 -33.12 -24.30 -35.86
C ALA A 1 -31.79 -24.38 -35.09
N GLU A 2 -31.42 -25.56 -34.60
CA GLU A 2 -30.24 -25.82 -33.79
C GLU A 2 -28.89 -25.42 -34.42
N ARG A 3 -28.63 -25.75 -35.69
CA ARG A 3 -27.40 -25.31 -36.40
C ARG A 3 -27.25 -23.79 -36.49
N LYS A 4 -28.37 -23.04 -36.60
CA LYS A 4 -28.34 -21.57 -36.64
C LYS A 4 -28.05 -21.00 -35.24
N ALA A 5 -28.56 -21.65 -34.18
CA ALA A 5 -28.28 -21.26 -32.80
C ALA A 5 -26.80 -21.50 -32.44
N LEU A 6 -26.26 -22.67 -32.77
CA LEU A 6 -24.85 -23.03 -32.50
C LEU A 6 -23.87 -22.14 -33.27
N GLN A 7 -24.22 -21.75 -34.51
CA GLN A 7 -23.43 -20.79 -35.28
C GLN A 7 -23.48 -19.38 -34.67
N LYS A 8 -24.64 -18.94 -34.17
CA LYS A 8 -24.79 -17.64 -33.52
C LYS A 8 -23.95 -17.57 -32.24
N GLU A 9 -24.02 -18.60 -31.41
CA GLU A 9 -23.24 -18.71 -30.17
C GLU A 9 -21.73 -18.67 -30.44
N ARG A 10 -21.25 -19.39 -31.48
CA ARG A 10 -19.83 -19.36 -31.85
C ARG A 10 -19.36 -17.97 -32.28
N VAL A 11 -20.20 -17.23 -33.02
CA VAL A 11 -19.89 -15.86 -33.46
C VAL A 11 -19.87 -14.90 -32.27
N GLU A 12 -20.81 -15.03 -31.34
CA GLU A 12 -20.84 -14.22 -30.11
C GLU A 12 -19.61 -14.48 -29.24
N LEU A 13 -19.24 -15.74 -29.00
CA LEU A 13 -18.02 -16.10 -28.27
C LEU A 13 -16.77 -15.51 -28.95
N GLN A 14 -16.68 -15.61 -30.27
CA GLN A 14 -15.55 -15.04 -31.00
C GLN A 14 -15.50 -13.51 -30.91
N ALA A 15 -16.65 -12.83 -30.92
CA ALA A 15 -16.74 -11.40 -30.73
C ALA A 15 -16.30 -10.97 -29.32
N LEU A 16 -16.73 -11.73 -28.29
CA LEU A 16 -16.32 -11.49 -26.90
C LEU A 16 -14.81 -11.68 -26.71
N MET A 17 -14.23 -12.74 -27.27
CA MET A 17 -12.79 -12.98 -27.21
C MET A 17 -12.01 -11.85 -27.88
N LYS A 18 -12.43 -11.41 -29.08
CA LYS A 18 -11.80 -10.28 -29.77
C LYS A 18 -11.89 -8.99 -28.96
N ALA A 19 -13.08 -8.68 -28.42
CA ALA A 19 -13.27 -7.50 -27.59
C ALA A 19 -12.36 -7.52 -26.35
N LYS A 20 -12.23 -8.69 -25.71
CA LYS A 20 -11.31 -8.88 -24.58
C LYS A 20 -9.85 -8.62 -24.98
N THR A 21 -9.36 -9.25 -26.05
CA THR A 21 -7.99 -9.04 -26.55
C THR A 21 -7.73 -7.57 -26.91
N THR A 22 -8.70 -6.89 -27.50
CA THR A 22 -8.60 -5.46 -27.81
C THR A 22 -8.48 -4.60 -26.55
N ILE A 23 -9.28 -4.89 -25.53
CA ILE A 23 -9.22 -4.16 -24.24
C ILE A 23 -7.90 -4.45 -23.52
N ASP A 24 -7.45 -5.70 -23.49
CA ASP A 24 -6.22 -6.08 -22.80
C ASP A 24 -5.00 -5.45 -23.49
N GLY A 25 -4.92 -5.46 -24.83
CA GLY A 25 -3.85 -4.77 -25.55
C GLY A 25 -3.88 -3.24 -25.34
N PHE A 26 -5.05 -2.63 -25.21
CA PHE A 26 -5.16 -1.21 -24.86
C PHE A 26 -4.64 -0.92 -23.44
N ARG A 27 -4.93 -1.82 -22.47
CA ARG A 27 -4.42 -1.70 -21.10
C ARG A 27 -2.90 -1.81 -21.06
N GLU A 28 -2.33 -2.80 -21.74
CA GLU A 28 -0.88 -2.99 -21.84
C GLU A 28 -0.20 -1.75 -22.43
N LEU A 29 -0.76 -1.17 -23.49
CA LEU A 29 -0.26 0.08 -24.06
C LEU A 29 -0.27 1.22 -23.03
N MET A 30 -1.36 1.36 -22.26
CA MET A 30 -1.43 2.41 -21.23
C MET A 30 -0.39 2.22 -20.13
N GLU A 31 -0.15 0.97 -19.72
CA GLU A 31 0.86 0.63 -18.73
C GLU A 31 2.28 0.89 -19.23
N GLU A 32 2.62 0.42 -20.45
CA GLU A 32 3.91 0.67 -21.09
C GLU A 32 4.23 2.16 -21.25
N LYS A 33 3.19 2.96 -21.56
CA LYS A 33 3.31 4.41 -21.69
C LYS A 33 3.31 5.13 -20.35
N GLY A 34 3.02 4.44 -19.24
CA GLY A 34 2.99 5.03 -17.91
C GLY A 34 1.85 6.03 -17.71
N VAL A 35 0.66 5.77 -18.26
CA VAL A 35 -0.49 6.67 -18.10
C VAL A 35 -0.99 6.63 -16.65
N GLY A 36 -0.89 7.76 -15.98
CA GLY A 36 -1.34 7.98 -14.62
C GLY A 36 -2.81 8.40 -14.50
N ARG A 37 -3.28 8.45 -13.26
CA ARG A 37 -4.66 8.81 -12.90
C ARG A 37 -5.10 10.19 -13.41
N PHE A 38 -4.18 11.14 -13.39
CA PHE A 38 -4.47 12.56 -13.64
C PHE A 38 -4.17 12.95 -15.09
N ASP A 39 -3.77 11.99 -15.91
CA ASP A 39 -3.51 12.22 -17.32
C ASP A 39 -4.79 12.46 -18.10
N SER A 40 -4.73 13.40 -19.04
CA SER A 40 -5.85 13.72 -19.91
C SER A 40 -5.77 12.90 -21.21
N TYR A 41 -6.94 12.50 -21.71
CA TYR A 41 -7.03 11.80 -22.97
C TYR A 41 -6.51 12.66 -24.13
N GLU A 42 -6.80 13.96 -24.10
CA GLU A 42 -6.45 14.93 -25.13
C GLU A 42 -4.93 15.08 -25.26
N THR A 43 -4.19 15.04 -24.16
CA THR A 43 -2.71 15.11 -24.16
C THR A 43 -2.07 13.79 -24.61
N TRP A 44 -2.68 12.66 -24.27
CA TRP A 44 -2.11 11.33 -24.54
C TRP A 44 -2.49 10.72 -25.88
N CYS A 45 -3.68 11.05 -26.40
CA CYS A 45 -4.18 10.52 -27.66
C CYS A 45 -3.15 10.68 -28.81
N PRO A 46 -2.54 11.86 -29.05
CA PRO A 46 -1.54 12.04 -30.11
C PRO A 46 -0.34 11.08 -30.00
N ARG A 47 0.03 10.70 -28.78
CA ARG A 47 1.17 9.82 -28.49
C ARG A 47 0.86 8.34 -28.74
N MET A 48 -0.42 7.98 -28.75
CA MET A 48 -0.90 6.60 -28.92
C MET A 48 -1.49 6.34 -30.31
N LEU A 49 -1.80 7.38 -31.09
CA LEU A 49 -2.42 7.28 -32.42
C LEU A 49 -1.66 6.35 -33.39
N GLY A 50 -0.34 6.23 -33.25
CA GLY A 50 0.48 5.34 -34.08
C GLY A 50 0.33 3.86 -33.74
N ASP A 51 -0.06 3.51 -32.51
CA ASP A 51 -0.05 2.13 -32.01
C ASP A 51 -1.26 1.33 -32.51
N ALA A 52 -1.01 0.09 -32.94
CA ALA A 52 -2.04 -0.79 -33.45
C ALA A 52 -3.09 -1.16 -32.39
N ARG A 53 -2.69 -1.29 -31.12
CA ARG A 53 -3.57 -1.61 -29.99
C ARG A 53 -4.52 -0.45 -29.68
N PHE A 54 -4.05 0.79 -29.83
CA PHE A 54 -4.91 1.97 -29.75
C PHE A 54 -5.91 2.04 -30.90
N LYS A 55 -5.46 1.75 -32.13
CA LYS A 55 -6.31 1.74 -33.33
C LYS A 55 -7.39 0.67 -33.27
N ALA A 56 -7.09 -0.49 -32.66
CA ALA A 56 -8.02 -1.61 -32.53
C ALA A 56 -9.28 -1.28 -31.70
N VAL A 57 -9.20 -0.30 -30.79
CA VAL A 57 -10.37 0.18 -30.03
C VAL A 57 -11.22 1.11 -30.90
N PRO A 58 -12.55 0.94 -30.96
CA PRO A 58 -13.45 1.85 -31.66
C PRO A 58 -13.32 3.29 -31.15
N LEU A 59 -13.33 4.27 -32.06
CA LEU A 59 -13.11 5.69 -31.73
C LEU A 59 -14.05 6.22 -30.64
N ALA A 60 -15.32 5.79 -30.68
CA ALA A 60 -16.35 6.17 -29.70
C ALA A 60 -16.02 5.70 -28.27
N ASP A 61 -15.29 4.59 -28.13
CA ASP A 61 -15.00 3.96 -26.85
C ASP A 61 -13.64 4.37 -26.28
N ARG A 62 -12.70 4.85 -27.11
CA ARG A 62 -11.31 5.16 -26.70
C ARG A 62 -11.23 6.08 -25.50
N LYS A 63 -11.96 7.21 -25.52
CA LYS A 63 -11.92 8.18 -24.41
C LYS A 63 -12.49 7.60 -23.12
N LYS A 64 -13.60 6.87 -23.21
CA LYS A 64 -14.23 6.22 -22.05
C LYS A 64 -13.30 5.15 -21.46
N LEU A 65 -12.73 4.31 -22.31
CA LEU A 65 -11.81 3.24 -21.89
C LEU A 65 -10.53 3.81 -21.28
N PHE A 66 -9.96 4.85 -21.89
CA PHE A 66 -8.80 5.57 -21.34
C PHE A 66 -9.07 6.07 -19.92
N LEU A 67 -10.16 6.80 -19.70
CA LEU A 67 -10.47 7.35 -18.38
C LEU A 67 -10.71 6.25 -17.33
N GLN A 68 -11.33 5.13 -17.74
CA GLN A 68 -11.54 3.99 -16.84
C GLN A 68 -10.22 3.31 -16.46
N GLU A 69 -9.35 3.04 -17.42
CA GLU A 69 -8.08 2.36 -17.18
C GLU A 69 -7.07 3.27 -16.47
N ALA A 70 -6.98 4.56 -16.82
CA ALA A 70 -6.16 5.55 -16.09
C ALA A 70 -6.54 5.64 -14.60
N LYS A 71 -7.85 5.62 -14.30
CA LYS A 71 -8.35 5.57 -12.92
C LYS A 71 -7.94 4.27 -12.21
N LYS A 72 -8.04 3.12 -12.90
CA LYS A 72 -7.65 1.81 -12.34
C LYS A 72 -6.16 1.75 -12.06
N GLN A 73 -5.30 2.13 -13.00
CA GLN A 73 -3.85 2.14 -12.82
C GLN A 73 -3.45 3.07 -11.67
N GLY A 74 -4.04 4.26 -11.60
CA GLY A 74 -3.89 5.16 -10.46
C GLY A 74 -4.27 4.53 -9.12
N SER A 75 -5.39 3.81 -9.06
CA SER A 75 -5.83 3.12 -7.84
C SER A 75 -4.96 1.92 -7.49
N GLY A 76 -4.43 1.19 -8.47
CA GLY A 76 -3.52 0.07 -8.28
C GLY A 76 -2.18 0.54 -7.71
N GLN A 77 -1.62 1.60 -8.27
CA GLN A 77 -0.39 2.22 -7.76
C GLN A 77 -0.57 2.71 -6.32
N GLN A 78 -1.65 3.42 -6.02
CA GLN A 78 -1.96 3.87 -4.65
C GLN A 78 -2.10 2.71 -3.67
N ARG A 79 -2.73 1.60 -4.07
CA ARG A 79 -2.82 0.40 -3.23
C ARG A 79 -1.45 -0.24 -3.01
N ALA A 80 -0.64 -0.37 -4.05
CA ALA A 80 0.72 -0.91 -3.93
C ALA A 80 1.59 -0.06 -3.01
N ASP A 81 1.52 1.27 -3.15
CA ASP A 81 2.25 2.21 -2.29
C ASP A 81 1.75 2.16 -0.85
N ALA A 82 0.43 2.04 -0.64
CA ALA A 82 -0.15 1.87 0.69
C ALA A 82 0.29 0.55 1.35
N VAL A 83 0.36 -0.56 0.59
CA VAL A 83 0.85 -1.85 1.07
C VAL A 83 2.33 -1.77 1.43
N LYS A 84 3.17 -1.21 0.56
CA LYS A 84 4.61 -1.01 0.86
C LYS A 84 4.79 -0.15 2.10
N LYS A 85 4.03 0.94 2.21
CA LYS A 85 4.05 1.83 3.37
C LYS A 85 3.67 1.07 4.64
N ARG A 86 2.58 0.29 4.62
CA ARG A 86 2.15 -0.55 5.74
C ARG A 86 3.19 -1.60 6.13
N GLN A 87 3.80 -2.28 5.17
CA GLN A 87 4.88 -3.24 5.45
C GLN A 87 6.10 -2.58 6.07
N GLY A 88 6.47 -1.38 5.61
CA GLY A 88 7.53 -0.57 6.22
C GLY A 88 7.20 -0.21 7.67
N PHE A 89 5.94 0.14 7.96
CA PHE A 89 5.46 0.38 9.32
C PHE A 89 5.55 -0.87 10.21
N GLU A 90 5.07 -2.02 9.73
CA GLU A 90 5.10 -3.27 10.48
C GLU A 90 6.54 -3.68 10.83
N ARG A 91 7.45 -3.67 9.85
CA ARG A 91 8.87 -3.99 10.07
C ARG A 91 9.57 -3.04 11.02
N PHE A 92 9.26 -1.74 10.96
CA PHE A 92 9.81 -0.78 11.91
C PHE A 92 9.23 -0.99 13.30
N SER A 93 7.94 -1.30 13.42
CA SER A 93 7.33 -1.64 14.69
C SER A 93 8.03 -2.81 15.36
N GLU A 94 8.36 -3.87 14.60
CA GLU A 94 9.13 -5.02 15.11
C GLU A 94 10.53 -4.62 15.60
N LEU A 95 11.20 -3.70 14.90
CA LEU A 95 12.49 -3.16 15.32
C LEU A 95 12.36 -2.45 16.69
N VAL A 96 11.35 -1.60 16.84
CA VAL A 96 11.11 -0.86 18.09
C VAL A 96 10.73 -1.81 19.23
N SER A 97 9.90 -2.83 18.98
CA SER A 97 9.58 -3.85 19.97
C SER A 97 10.80 -4.68 20.37
N THR A 98 11.71 -4.98 19.42
CA THR A 98 12.97 -5.67 19.72
C THR A 98 13.88 -4.81 20.60
N ALA A 99 14.00 -3.52 20.27
CA ALA A 99 14.73 -2.55 21.07
C ALA A 99 14.16 -2.45 22.50
N GLN A 100 12.84 -2.46 22.63
CA GLN A 100 12.15 -2.49 23.92
C GLN A 100 12.47 -3.76 24.71
N MET A 101 12.40 -4.95 24.10
CA MET A 101 12.75 -6.21 24.77
C MET A 101 14.21 -6.24 25.23
N ASN A 102 15.09 -5.51 24.54
CA ASN A 102 16.48 -5.31 24.93
C ASN A 102 16.67 -4.22 26.00
N GLY A 103 15.59 -3.75 26.62
CA GLY A 103 15.62 -2.81 27.73
C GLY A 103 15.95 -1.37 27.35
N ILE A 104 15.87 -0.99 26.06
CA ILE A 104 16.20 0.40 25.67
C ILE A 104 15.31 1.41 26.41
N PHE A 105 14.05 1.07 26.65
CA PHE A 105 13.05 1.95 27.27
C PHE A 105 12.95 1.85 28.80
N ASP A 106 13.79 1.05 29.48
CA ASP A 106 13.58 0.76 30.91
C ASP A 106 13.72 1.98 31.82
N GLU A 107 14.61 2.91 31.47
CA GLU A 107 14.90 4.11 32.24
C GLU A 107 14.36 5.39 31.60
N ILE A 108 13.52 5.27 30.57
CA ILE A 108 13.07 6.41 29.79
C ILE A 108 11.70 6.89 30.28
N GLN A 109 11.56 8.20 30.44
CA GLN A 109 10.31 8.82 30.89
C GLN A 109 9.60 9.63 29.80
N SER A 110 10.29 9.99 28.73
CA SER A 110 9.70 10.77 27.63
C SER A 110 9.85 10.10 26.27
N SER A 111 8.91 10.41 25.39
CA SER A 111 8.93 9.89 24.01
C SER A 111 10.10 10.45 23.19
N GLU A 112 10.55 11.66 23.53
CA GLU A 112 11.70 12.35 22.95
C GLU A 112 13.00 11.63 23.30
N GLU A 113 13.19 11.28 24.58
CA GLU A 113 14.32 10.46 25.04
C GLU A 113 14.29 9.07 24.42
N ALA A 114 13.10 8.46 24.30
CA ALA A 114 12.94 7.15 23.65
C ALA A 114 13.43 7.18 22.21
N PHE A 115 13.04 8.22 21.47
CA PHE A 115 13.50 8.41 20.10
C PHE A 115 15.00 8.67 20.03
N ALA A 116 15.53 9.59 20.84
CA ALA A 116 16.95 9.93 20.83
C ALA A 116 17.83 8.73 21.20
N LYS A 117 17.42 7.91 22.18
CA LYS A 117 18.16 6.72 22.58
C LYS A 117 18.13 5.64 21.51
N LEU A 118 17.00 5.45 20.83
CA LEU A 118 16.93 4.51 19.70
C LEU A 118 17.81 4.97 18.53
N GLU A 119 17.81 6.27 18.23
CA GLU A 119 18.63 6.89 17.19
C GLU A 119 20.14 6.80 17.50
N ALA A 120 20.52 6.97 18.77
CA ALA A 120 21.90 6.81 19.22
C ALA A 120 22.36 5.35 19.34
N SER A 121 21.44 4.39 19.30
CA SER A 121 21.74 2.96 19.42
C SER A 121 22.11 2.31 18.08
N GLU A 122 22.57 1.05 18.12
CA GLU A 122 22.84 0.25 16.92
C GLU A 122 21.59 0.04 16.04
N HIS A 123 20.38 0.19 16.57
CA HIS A 123 19.12 0.07 15.82
C HIS A 123 18.99 1.14 14.72
N SER A 124 19.69 2.27 14.82
CA SER A 124 19.69 3.30 13.76
C SER A 124 20.46 2.88 12.51
N LYS A 125 21.33 1.87 12.62
CA LYS A 125 22.04 1.28 11.49
C LYS A 125 21.20 0.21 10.76
N ASP A 126 20.12 -0.25 11.37
CA ASP A 126 19.22 -1.26 10.79
C ASP A 126 18.57 -0.74 9.49
N GLU A 127 18.45 -1.61 8.49
CA GLU A 127 17.82 -1.27 7.22
C GLU A 127 16.37 -0.81 7.41
N ARG A 128 15.64 -1.43 8.35
CA ARG A 128 14.25 -1.09 8.69
C ARG A 128 14.13 0.31 9.25
N TRP A 129 15.13 0.79 9.99
CA TRP A 129 15.20 2.17 10.45
C TRP A 129 15.33 3.13 9.27
N ARG A 130 16.28 2.84 8.37
CA ARG A 130 16.58 3.70 7.21
C ARG A 130 15.45 3.74 6.17
N ALA A 131 14.65 2.69 6.09
CA ALA A 131 13.54 2.56 5.14
C ALA A 131 12.37 3.54 5.35
N LEU A 132 12.24 4.13 6.56
CA LEU A 132 11.19 5.12 6.85
C LEU A 132 11.71 6.55 6.85
N MET A 133 10.82 7.52 6.64
CA MET A 133 11.14 8.93 6.79
C MET A 133 11.30 9.31 8.27
N PRO A 134 12.18 10.27 8.63
CA PRO A 134 12.40 10.65 10.03
C PRO A 134 11.13 11.02 10.80
N SER A 135 10.17 11.70 10.16
CA SER A 135 8.89 12.05 10.76
C SER A 135 8.02 10.83 11.10
N ASP A 136 8.01 9.82 10.23
CA ASP A 136 7.29 8.57 10.45
C ASP A 136 7.96 7.74 11.56
N ARG A 137 9.30 7.70 11.60
CA ARG A 137 10.08 7.04 12.67
C ARG A 137 9.70 7.61 14.04
N LYS A 138 9.76 8.94 14.19
CA LYS A 138 9.41 9.62 15.44
C LYS A 138 7.99 9.29 15.88
N ARG A 139 7.02 9.39 14.96
CA ARG A 139 5.61 9.06 15.28
C ARG A 139 5.45 7.62 15.78
N LEU A 140 6.14 6.66 15.18
CA LEU A 140 6.03 5.25 15.58
C LEU A 140 6.70 4.97 16.92
N VAL A 141 7.90 5.51 17.15
CA VAL A 141 8.57 5.36 18.45
C VAL A 141 7.69 5.93 19.54
N VAL A 142 7.11 7.12 19.34
CA VAL A 142 6.15 7.71 20.29
C VAL A 142 4.96 6.77 20.53
N ALA A 143 4.36 6.23 19.47
CA ALA A 143 3.20 5.34 19.60
C ALA A 143 3.51 4.07 20.40
N VAL A 144 4.62 3.39 20.09
CA VAL A 144 5.05 2.16 20.78
C VAL A 144 5.45 2.46 22.22
N PHE A 145 6.18 3.55 22.45
CA PHE A 145 6.58 3.97 23.79
C PHE A 145 5.38 4.28 24.69
N LEU A 146 4.38 5.01 24.18
CA LEU A 146 3.17 5.33 24.94
C LEU A 146 2.33 4.08 25.26
N ASP A 147 2.26 3.13 24.34
CA ASP A 147 1.57 1.85 24.58
C ASP A 147 2.27 1.06 25.69
N GLU A 148 3.60 1.02 25.66
CA GLU A 148 4.39 0.37 26.70
C GLU A 148 4.23 1.05 28.07
N MET A 149 4.23 2.38 28.13
CA MET A 149 3.98 3.10 29.38
C MET A 149 2.59 2.79 29.96
N ARG A 150 1.56 2.70 29.11
CA ARG A 150 0.22 2.29 29.55
C ARG A 150 0.22 0.86 30.10
N LYS A 151 0.92 -0.05 29.45
CA LYS A 151 1.05 -1.44 29.91
C LYS A 151 1.71 -1.52 31.28
N ARG A 152 2.83 -0.81 31.50
CA ARG A 152 3.51 -0.74 32.80
C ARG A 152 2.61 -0.18 33.91
N ILE A 153 1.86 0.88 33.62
CA ILE A 153 0.89 1.46 34.57
C ILE A 153 -0.18 0.41 34.91
N SER A 154 -0.75 -0.26 33.90
CA SER A 154 -1.77 -1.29 34.11
C SER A 154 -1.24 -2.47 34.92
N GLU A 155 -0.02 -2.94 34.67
CA GLU A 155 0.60 -4.03 35.42
C GLU A 155 0.88 -3.64 36.86
N ALA A 156 1.36 -2.41 37.10
CA ALA A 156 1.59 -1.89 38.45
C ALA A 156 0.28 -1.74 39.25
N GLU A 157 -0.80 -1.29 38.60
CA GLU A 157 -2.13 -1.24 39.20
C GLU A 157 -2.65 -2.64 39.56
N GLN A 158 -2.49 -3.60 38.66
CA GLN A 158 -2.91 -4.98 38.90
C GLN A 158 -2.12 -5.61 40.05
N ALA A 159 -0.78 -5.49 40.04
CA ALA A 159 0.07 -5.97 41.12
C ALA A 159 -0.29 -5.34 42.47
N SER A 160 -0.64 -4.05 42.48
CA SER A 160 -1.11 -3.35 43.69
C SER A 160 -2.44 -3.90 44.20
N ARG A 161 -3.37 -4.25 43.31
CA ARG A 161 -4.66 -4.88 43.68
C ARG A 161 -4.45 -6.27 44.23
N ASP A 162 -3.63 -7.07 43.57
CA ASP A 162 -3.32 -8.45 43.98
C ASP A 162 -2.64 -8.48 45.35
N PHE A 163 -1.66 -7.58 45.57
CA PHE A 163 -1.01 -7.46 46.87
C PHE A 163 -1.99 -7.07 47.99
N ARG A 164 -2.91 -6.13 47.74
CA ARG A 164 -3.93 -5.76 48.72
C ARG A 164 -4.89 -6.91 49.03
N ALA A 165 -5.22 -7.73 48.03
CA ALA A 165 -6.08 -8.89 48.22
C ALA A 165 -5.43 -9.97 49.09
N LEU A 166 -4.09 -10.08 49.10
CA LEU A 166 -3.36 -11.01 49.96
C LEU A 166 -3.28 -10.57 51.43
N LEU A 167 -3.56 -9.29 51.73
CA LEU A 167 -3.52 -8.74 53.08
C LEU A 167 -4.88 -8.77 53.80
N LEU A 168 -5.95 -9.18 53.11
CA LEU A 168 -7.32 -9.30 53.62
C LEU A 168 -7.70 -10.78 53.82
#